data_AF-A0A2M7A831-F1
#
_entry.id   AF-A0A2M7A831-F1
#
_cell.length_a   1.000
_cell.length_b   1.000
_cell.length_c   1.000
_cell.angle_alpha   90.00
_cell.angle_beta   90.00
_cell.angle_gamma   90.00
#
_symmetry.space_group_name_H-M   'P 1'
#
loop_
_entity.id
_entity.type
_entity.pdbx_description
1 polymer ?
#
loop_
_entity_poly.entity_id
_entity_poly.type
_entity_poly.pdbx_seq_one_letter_code
_entity_poly.pdbx_strand_id
1 'polypeptide(L)'
;MALGIHYRLGGGKLFPEDDTCAGDDGTCDCSGFVDWCFGLPRQFDHPFYNDINGGWINTDAIWRDAKDGHVLFIKCAPAVGGLLVYPSGKMTGKASPTVGHVGIVTAMQGTRVSRVLHCSESNMKVDGQAIHETDPGVFESHETTICCRCYRIKHDHETCSW
;
A
#
# COMPACT_ATOMS: atom_id res chain seq x y z
N MET A 1 0.88 -16.63 20.09
CA MET A 1 1.54 -16.94 18.80
C MET A 1 1.17 -15.82 17.86
N ALA A 2 2.15 -15.06 17.33
CA ALA A 2 1.88 -14.12 16.26
C ALA A 2 1.35 -14.91 15.05
N LEU A 3 0.35 -14.38 14.34
CA LEU A 3 -0.42 -15.08 13.30
C LEU A 3 0.39 -15.50 12.05
N GLY A 4 1.72 -15.33 12.04
CA GLY A 4 2.60 -15.95 11.04
C GLY A 4 2.24 -15.56 9.62
N ILE A 5 2.03 -14.27 9.35
CA ILE A 5 1.58 -13.83 8.03
C ILE A 5 2.72 -13.99 7.04
N HIS A 6 2.52 -14.82 6.03
CA HIS A 6 3.49 -15.08 4.97
C HIS A 6 3.25 -14.16 3.77
N TYR A 7 4.32 -13.77 3.09
CA TYR A 7 4.20 -12.98 1.88
C TYR A 7 3.81 -13.87 0.70
N ARG A 8 2.79 -13.47 -0.05
CA ARG A 8 2.48 -14.00 -1.38
C ARG A 8 1.89 -12.90 -2.23
N LEU A 9 2.46 -12.65 -3.41
CA LEU A 9 1.91 -11.68 -4.35
C LEU A 9 0.47 -12.07 -4.74
N GLY A 10 -0.47 -11.13 -4.64
CA GLY A 10 -1.90 -11.38 -4.84
C GLY A 10 -2.58 -12.06 -3.65
N GLY A 11 -1.87 -12.24 -2.53
CA GLY A 11 -2.44 -12.76 -1.29
C GLY A 11 -3.28 -11.72 -0.54
N GLY A 12 -3.94 -12.18 0.51
CA GLY A 12 -4.78 -11.38 1.39
C GLY A 12 -6.28 -11.52 1.12
N LYS A 13 -7.09 -11.10 2.09
CA LYS A 13 -8.56 -11.17 2.00
C LYS A 13 -9.14 -10.04 1.18
N LEU A 14 -10.35 -10.28 0.66
CA LEU A 14 -11.07 -9.32 -0.18
C LEU A 14 -11.68 -8.16 0.60
N PHE A 15 -12.10 -8.41 1.86
CA PHE A 15 -12.87 -7.48 2.65
C PHE A 15 -12.03 -6.91 3.81
N PRO A 16 -12.14 -5.60 4.10
CA PRO A 16 -11.39 -4.97 5.16
C PRO A 16 -11.93 -5.26 6.57
N GLU A 17 -13.17 -5.74 6.68
CA GLU A 17 -13.80 -6.05 7.98
C GLU A 17 -13.27 -7.34 8.62
N ASP A 18 -12.43 -8.09 7.91
CA ASP A 18 -11.80 -9.29 8.45
C ASP A 18 -10.81 -8.96 9.58
N ASP A 19 -10.68 -9.86 10.56
CA ASP A 19 -9.80 -9.68 11.73
C ASP A 19 -8.30 -9.61 11.38
N THR A 20 -7.92 -9.96 10.14
CA THR A 20 -6.55 -9.96 9.63
C THR A 20 -6.55 -9.72 8.13
N CYS A 21 -5.47 -9.12 7.62
CA CYS A 21 -5.25 -8.96 6.18
C CYS A 21 -4.96 -10.29 5.47
N ALA A 22 -4.52 -11.32 6.20
CA ALA A 22 -4.09 -12.59 5.62
C ALA A 22 -5.28 -13.42 5.13
N GLY A 23 -5.15 -13.98 3.92
CA GLY A 23 -6.11 -14.93 3.35
C GLY A 23 -6.18 -16.24 4.15
N ASP A 24 -7.10 -17.13 3.76
CA ASP A 24 -7.28 -18.43 4.42
C ASP A 24 -6.03 -19.33 4.35
N ASP A 25 -5.13 -19.05 3.42
CA ASP A 25 -3.83 -19.71 3.28
C ASP A 25 -2.71 -19.07 4.14
N GLY A 26 -3.05 -18.09 4.98
CA GLY A 26 -2.12 -17.36 5.85
C GLY A 26 -1.27 -16.33 5.10
N THR A 27 -1.58 -16.00 3.84
CA THR A 27 -0.75 -15.12 3.03
C THR A 27 -1.34 -13.72 2.82
N CYS A 28 -0.47 -12.73 2.62
CA CYS A 28 -0.82 -11.35 2.29
C CYS A 28 0.21 -10.74 1.33
N ASP A 29 -0.17 -9.73 0.55
CA ASP A 29 0.77 -8.85 -0.16
C ASP A 29 0.80 -7.43 0.42
N CYS A 30 1.65 -6.57 -0.14
CA CYS A 30 1.81 -5.17 0.30
C CYS A 30 0.52 -4.35 0.17
N SER A 31 -0.15 -4.43 -0.99
CA SER A 31 -1.40 -3.73 -1.22
C SER A 31 -2.53 -4.25 -0.33
N GLY A 32 -2.69 -5.56 -0.19
CA GLY A 32 -3.75 -6.14 0.64
C GLY A 32 -3.57 -5.86 2.12
N PHE A 33 -2.32 -5.74 2.59
CA PHE A 33 -2.04 -5.25 3.93
C PHE A 33 -2.49 -3.80 4.12
N VAL A 34 -2.17 -2.93 3.16
CA VAL A 34 -2.57 -1.51 3.20
C VAL A 34 -4.09 -1.36 3.07
N ASP A 35 -4.73 -2.08 2.15
CA ASP A 35 -6.19 -2.06 1.95
C ASP A 35 -6.90 -2.42 3.25
N TRP A 36 -6.45 -3.48 3.93
CA TRP A 36 -6.96 -3.88 5.25
C TRP A 36 -6.76 -2.79 6.31
N CYS A 37 -5.55 -2.23 6.45
CA CYS A 37 -5.29 -1.16 7.42
C CYS A 37 -6.14 0.10 7.20
N PHE A 38 -6.52 0.38 5.96
CA PHE A 38 -7.29 1.58 5.60
C PHE A 38 -8.79 1.34 5.48
N GLY A 39 -9.27 0.13 5.77
CA GLY A 39 -10.70 -0.16 5.68
C GLY A 39 -11.21 -0.22 4.23
N LEU A 40 -10.34 -0.58 3.26
CA LEU A 40 -10.65 -0.64 1.85
C LEU A 40 -10.84 -2.10 1.37
N PRO A 41 -11.80 -2.35 0.46
CA PRO A 41 -11.87 -3.64 -0.22
C PRO A 41 -10.71 -3.81 -1.20
N ARG A 42 -10.34 -5.05 -1.52
CA ARG A 42 -9.30 -5.32 -2.55
C ARG A 42 -9.74 -4.95 -3.96
N GLN A 43 -11.06 -4.89 -4.18
CA GLN A 43 -11.66 -4.48 -5.44
C GLN A 43 -12.66 -3.35 -5.21
N PHE A 44 -12.61 -2.38 -6.09
CA PHE A 44 -13.47 -1.21 -6.09
C PHE A 44 -14.05 -1.00 -7.48
N ASP A 45 -15.35 -1.25 -7.61
CA ASP A 45 -16.06 -1.04 -8.87
C ASP A 45 -16.22 0.46 -9.14
N HIS A 46 -15.25 1.00 -9.88
CA HIS A 46 -15.21 2.39 -10.29
C HIS A 46 -14.59 2.48 -11.69
N PRO A 47 -15.13 3.30 -12.62
CA PRO A 47 -14.64 3.34 -14.01
C PRO A 47 -13.14 3.52 -14.14
N PHE A 48 -12.53 4.36 -13.30
CA PHE A 48 -11.09 4.58 -13.27
C PHE A 48 -10.31 3.30 -12.88
N TYR A 49 -10.73 2.58 -11.84
CA TYR A 49 -10.04 1.36 -11.40
C TYR A 49 -10.28 0.20 -12.38
N ASN A 50 -11.48 0.13 -12.96
CA ASN A 50 -11.81 -0.85 -14.00
C ASN A 50 -10.93 -0.67 -15.24
N ASP A 51 -10.66 0.57 -15.67
CA ASP A 51 -9.75 0.90 -16.78
C ASP A 51 -8.28 0.51 -16.50
N ILE A 52 -7.83 0.60 -15.25
CA ILE A 52 -6.44 0.29 -14.88
C ILE A 52 -6.17 -1.21 -14.96
N ASN A 53 -6.98 -1.99 -14.24
CA ASN A 53 -6.68 -3.39 -13.95
C ASN A 53 -7.93 -4.22 -13.61
N GLY A 54 -9.12 -3.78 -14.01
CA GLY A 54 -10.37 -4.49 -13.71
C GLY A 54 -10.82 -4.33 -12.26
N GLY A 55 -10.53 -3.19 -11.61
CA GLY A 55 -11.10 -2.81 -10.33
C GLY A 55 -10.22 -3.08 -9.12
N TRP A 56 -9.04 -3.67 -9.28
CA TRP A 56 -8.16 -4.02 -8.15
C TRP A 56 -7.47 -2.79 -7.56
N ILE A 57 -7.50 -2.66 -6.23
CA ILE A 57 -6.68 -1.69 -5.50
C ILE A 57 -5.28 -2.30 -5.26
N ASN A 58 -4.51 -2.45 -6.33
CA ASN A 58 -3.11 -2.87 -6.23
C ASN A 58 -2.18 -1.63 -6.23
N THR A 59 -0.88 -1.87 -6.07
CA THR A 59 0.13 -0.81 -6.03
C THR A 59 0.08 0.12 -7.26
N ASP A 60 -0.10 -0.45 -8.45
CA ASP A 60 -0.17 0.29 -9.70
C ASP A 60 -1.41 1.21 -9.75
N ALA A 61 -2.55 0.71 -9.26
CA ALA A 61 -3.76 1.48 -9.16
C ALA A 61 -3.65 2.60 -8.11
N ILE A 62 -3.10 2.32 -6.92
CA ILE A 62 -2.85 3.33 -5.88
C ILE A 62 -1.95 4.44 -6.43
N TRP A 63 -0.87 4.08 -7.11
CA TRP A 63 0.07 5.06 -7.68
C TRP A 63 -0.57 5.91 -8.78
N ARG A 64 -1.30 5.30 -9.73
CA ARG A 64 -1.99 6.02 -10.82
C ARG A 64 -3.12 6.89 -10.28
N ASP A 65 -3.87 6.41 -9.29
CA ASP A 65 -4.93 7.18 -8.65
C ASP A 65 -4.38 8.42 -7.93
N ALA A 66 -3.34 8.24 -7.10
CA ALA A 66 -2.70 9.34 -6.40
C ALA A 66 -2.17 10.45 -7.33
N LYS A 67 -1.75 10.07 -8.55
CA LYS A 67 -1.14 10.97 -9.51
C LYS A 67 -2.15 11.65 -10.43
N ASP A 68 -3.11 10.89 -10.97
CA ASP A 68 -3.95 11.32 -12.09
C ASP A 68 -5.46 11.17 -11.81
N GLY A 69 -5.87 10.24 -10.94
CA GLY A 69 -7.28 9.89 -10.72
C GLY A 69 -7.96 10.69 -9.61
N HIS A 70 -7.29 10.81 -8.46
CA HIS A 70 -7.77 11.45 -7.24
C HIS A 70 -9.12 10.90 -6.73
N VAL A 71 -9.36 9.60 -6.91
CA VAL A 71 -10.60 8.92 -6.53
C VAL A 71 -10.56 8.49 -5.05
N LEU A 72 -9.58 7.67 -4.67
CA LEU A 72 -9.37 7.21 -3.30
C LEU A 72 -8.08 7.78 -2.71
N PHE A 73 -7.08 8.06 -3.54
CA PHE A 73 -5.76 8.51 -3.12
C PHE A 73 -5.38 9.85 -3.76
N ILE A 74 -4.71 10.71 -2.99
CA ILE A 74 -4.12 11.95 -3.50
C ILE A 74 -2.65 12.04 -3.11
N LYS A 75 -1.80 12.43 -4.07
CA LYS A 75 -0.40 12.74 -3.81
C LYS A 75 -0.27 13.90 -2.81
N CYS A 76 0.60 13.74 -1.81
CA CYS A 76 0.81 14.74 -0.77
C CYS A 76 2.28 14.78 -0.29
N ALA A 77 2.58 15.72 0.59
CA ALA A 77 3.84 15.69 1.34
C ALA A 77 3.84 14.50 2.33
N PRO A 78 5.02 13.88 2.60
CA PRO A 78 5.12 12.79 3.56
C PRO A 78 4.67 13.19 4.97
N ALA A 79 3.91 12.30 5.60
CA ALA A 79 3.45 12.42 6.98
C ALA A 79 3.07 11.06 7.53
N VAL A 80 3.02 10.92 8.86
CA VAL A 80 2.49 9.73 9.53
C VAL A 80 1.05 9.46 9.05
N GLY A 81 0.75 8.19 8.76
CA GLY A 81 -0.50 7.76 8.14
C GLY A 81 -0.57 7.96 6.62
N GLY A 82 0.42 8.60 6.01
CA GLY A 82 0.58 8.61 4.55
C GLY A 82 1.11 7.26 4.04
N LEU A 83 1.00 7.04 2.73
CA LEU A 83 1.52 5.88 2.04
C LEU A 83 2.75 6.28 1.23
N LEU A 84 3.81 5.47 1.26
CA LEU A 84 4.84 5.48 0.22
C LEU A 84 4.51 4.42 -0.80
N VAL A 85 4.50 4.78 -2.08
CA VAL A 85 4.12 3.88 -3.16
C VAL A 85 4.98 4.09 -4.40
N TYR A 86 5.50 3.01 -4.96
CA TYR A 86 6.08 2.99 -6.30
C TYR A 86 5.45 1.88 -7.15
N PRO A 87 5.21 2.12 -8.45
CA PRO A 87 4.50 1.18 -9.28
C PRO A 87 5.45 0.11 -9.84
N SER A 88 4.88 -0.85 -10.55
CA SER A 88 5.62 -1.88 -11.26
C SER A 88 6.47 -1.29 -12.39
N GLY A 89 7.48 -2.07 -12.81
CA GLY A 89 8.32 -1.74 -13.97
C GLY A 89 7.49 -1.58 -15.25
N LYS A 90 6.45 -2.40 -15.40
CA LYS A 90 5.50 -2.32 -16.53
C LYS A 90 4.80 -0.97 -16.59
N MET A 91 4.37 -0.43 -15.45
CA MET A 91 3.70 0.88 -15.38
C MET A 91 4.64 2.04 -15.73
N THR A 92 5.95 1.85 -15.58
CA THR A 92 6.98 2.88 -15.84
C THR A 92 7.74 2.65 -17.15
N GLY A 93 7.34 1.67 -17.96
CA GLY A 93 8.01 1.34 -19.22
C GLY A 93 9.40 0.69 -19.05
N LYS A 94 9.74 0.22 -17.85
CA LYS A 94 11.00 -0.49 -17.59
C LYS A 94 10.94 -1.91 -18.14
N ALA A 95 12.04 -2.36 -18.74
CA ALA A 95 12.14 -3.66 -19.41
C ALA A 95 12.13 -4.87 -18.43
N SER A 96 12.51 -4.67 -17.17
CA SER A 96 12.51 -5.73 -16.15
C SER A 96 11.24 -5.66 -15.29
N PRO A 97 10.58 -6.79 -14.99
CA PRO A 97 9.38 -6.81 -14.14
C PRO A 97 9.77 -6.56 -12.68
N THR A 98 9.98 -5.30 -12.32
CA THR A 98 9.99 -4.90 -10.90
C THR A 98 8.55 -4.89 -10.42
N VAL A 99 8.26 -5.64 -9.35
CA VAL A 99 6.96 -5.59 -8.67
C VAL A 99 6.88 -4.25 -7.94
N GLY A 100 5.75 -3.56 -8.03
CA GLY A 100 5.51 -2.33 -7.28
C GLY A 100 5.41 -2.62 -5.78
N HIS A 101 5.65 -1.61 -4.93
CA HIS A 101 5.50 -1.74 -3.49
C HIS A 101 4.77 -0.57 -2.85
N VAL A 102 4.11 -0.84 -1.72
CA VAL A 102 3.42 0.17 -0.91
C VAL A 102 3.65 -0.10 0.58
N GLY A 103 3.75 0.98 1.36
CA GLY A 103 3.90 0.92 2.81
C GLY A 103 3.33 2.15 3.52
N ILE A 104 3.02 2.00 4.80
CA ILE A 104 2.41 3.04 5.64
C ILE A 104 3.51 3.77 6.39
N VAL A 105 3.59 5.09 6.26
CA VAL A 105 4.50 5.93 7.05
C VAL A 105 4.06 5.91 8.51
N THR A 106 4.93 5.42 9.39
CA THR A 106 4.65 5.31 10.83
C THR A 106 5.46 6.29 11.67
N ALA A 107 6.59 6.79 11.16
CA ALA A 107 7.37 7.82 11.82
C ALA A 107 8.07 8.77 10.84
N MET A 108 8.27 10.00 11.32
CA MET A 108 8.98 11.07 10.62
C MET A 108 10.17 11.55 11.46
N GLN A 109 11.23 12.00 10.81
CA GLN A 109 12.32 12.78 11.40
C GLN A 109 12.40 14.12 10.67
N GLY A 110 11.81 15.17 11.25
CA GLY A 110 11.59 16.43 10.55
C GLY A 110 10.66 16.22 9.35
N THR A 111 11.10 16.58 8.16
CA THR A 111 10.34 16.40 6.91
C THR A 111 10.62 15.06 6.21
N ARG A 112 11.50 14.22 6.75
CA ARG A 112 11.87 12.92 6.17
C ARG A 112 11.10 11.78 6.84
N VAL A 113 10.70 10.80 6.05
CA VAL A 113 10.19 9.53 6.58
C VAL A 113 11.33 8.81 7.29
N SER A 114 11.08 8.30 8.49
CA SER A 114 12.08 7.52 9.25
C SER A 114 11.67 6.07 9.47
N ARG A 115 10.36 5.78 9.47
CA ARG A 115 9.82 4.41 9.58
C ARG A 115 8.64 4.19 8.67
N VAL A 116 8.56 2.97 8.14
CA VAL A 116 7.48 2.51 7.25
C VAL A 116 7.09 1.09 7.66
N LEU A 117 5.78 0.86 7.84
CA LEU A 117 5.19 -0.46 8.05
C LEU A 117 4.70 -1.03 6.72
N HIS A 118 5.19 -2.20 6.33
CA HIS A 118 4.85 -2.82 5.04
C HIS A 118 4.97 -4.35 5.05
N CYS A 119 4.24 -5.00 4.16
CA CYS A 119 4.27 -6.45 3.94
C CYS A 119 5.20 -6.78 2.77
N SER A 120 6.26 -7.58 2.97
CA SER A 120 7.18 -7.94 1.89
C SER A 120 7.82 -9.33 2.05
N GLU A 121 8.28 -9.90 0.93
CA GLU A 121 9.05 -11.14 0.93
C GLU A 121 10.38 -10.98 1.67
N SER A 122 11.03 -9.82 1.53
CA SER A 122 12.31 -9.53 2.18
C SER A 122 12.20 -9.54 3.70
N ASN A 123 11.10 -9.02 4.25
CA ASN A 123 10.80 -9.09 5.67
C ASN A 123 10.62 -10.55 6.11
N MET A 124 9.81 -11.32 5.37
CA MET A 124 9.55 -12.74 5.68
C MET A 124 10.84 -13.58 5.70
N LYS A 125 11.82 -13.26 4.85
CA LYS A 125 13.12 -13.95 4.84
C LYS A 125 13.96 -13.74 6.11
N VAL A 126 13.65 -12.73 6.93
CA VAL A 126 14.38 -12.43 8.17
C VAL A 126 13.98 -13.39 9.30
N ASP A 127 12.68 -13.51 9.57
CA ASP A 127 12.18 -14.27 10.74
C ASP A 127 10.86 -15.02 10.48
N GLY A 128 10.41 -15.10 9.23
CA GLY A 128 9.16 -15.76 8.83
C GLY A 128 7.92 -14.87 8.88
N GLN A 129 8.02 -13.57 9.23
CA GLN A 129 6.89 -12.63 9.22
C GLN A 129 6.99 -11.66 8.05
N ALA A 130 5.91 -11.50 7.28
CA ALA A 130 5.93 -10.61 6.12
C ALA A 130 5.80 -9.12 6.49
N ILE A 131 5.15 -8.80 7.61
CA ILE A 131 4.80 -7.43 7.98
C ILE A 131 5.79 -6.93 9.03
N HIS A 132 6.59 -5.92 8.65
CA HIS A 132 7.57 -5.30 9.53
C HIS A 132 7.55 -3.78 9.38
N GLU A 133 7.92 -3.11 10.47
CA GLU A 133 8.32 -1.71 10.43
C GLU A 133 9.83 -1.60 10.19
N THR A 134 10.22 -0.98 9.09
CA THR A 134 11.63 -0.81 8.68
C THR A 134 11.96 0.66 8.40
N ASP A 135 13.22 0.95 8.09
CA ASP A 135 13.58 2.21 7.44
C ASP A 135 12.99 2.30 6.01
N PRO A 136 12.92 3.49 5.39
CA PRO A 136 12.30 3.67 4.08
C PRO A 136 13.21 3.31 2.89
N GLY A 137 14.37 2.68 3.08
CA GLY A 137 15.41 2.54 2.04
C GLY A 137 14.93 1.86 0.74
N VAL A 138 13.99 0.91 0.83
CA VAL A 138 13.38 0.30 -0.37
C VAL A 138 12.59 1.32 -1.19
N PHE A 139 11.94 2.29 -0.55
CA PHE A 139 11.18 3.34 -1.23
C PHE A 139 12.09 4.45 -1.72
N GLU A 140 13.12 4.82 -0.95
CA GLU A 140 14.10 5.84 -1.34
C GLU A 140 14.96 5.43 -2.54
N SER A 141 15.19 4.14 -2.73
CA SER A 141 15.93 3.61 -3.89
C SER A 141 15.11 3.61 -5.20
N HIS A 142 13.82 3.95 -5.15
CA HIS A 142 12.94 4.00 -6.33
C HIS A 142 12.52 5.45 -6.63
N GLU A 143 13.06 6.04 -7.70
CA GLU A 143 12.79 7.42 -8.12
C GLU A 143 11.30 7.72 -8.42
N THR A 144 10.52 6.68 -8.70
CA THR A 144 9.08 6.78 -8.97
C THR A 144 8.21 6.72 -7.71
N THR A 145 8.83 6.57 -6.54
CA THR A 145 8.13 6.63 -5.25
C THR A 145 7.46 7.98 -5.08
N ILE A 146 6.17 7.95 -4.74
CA ILE A 146 5.42 9.11 -4.29
C ILE A 146 4.88 8.87 -2.89
N CYS A 147 4.56 9.95 -2.19
CA CYS A 147 3.71 9.86 -1.02
C CYS A 147 2.27 10.24 -1.38
N CYS A 148 1.30 9.48 -0.88
CA CYS A 148 -0.12 9.78 -1.01
C CYS A 148 -0.89 9.54 0.29
N ARG A 149 -2.13 10.04 0.37
CA ARG A 149 -3.08 9.77 1.45
C ARG A 149 -4.37 9.21 0.88
N CYS A 150 -5.00 8.32 1.62
CA CYS A 150 -6.35 7.84 1.32
C CYS A 150 -7.40 8.83 1.87
N TYR A 151 -8.41 9.17 1.06
CA TYR A 151 -9.53 10.03 1.49
C TYR A 151 -10.54 9.32 2.40
N ARG A 152 -10.59 7.98 2.37
CA ARG A 152 -11.40 7.18 3.28
C ARG A 152 -10.63 6.90 4.56
N ILE A 153 -10.46 7.92 5.40
CA ILE A 153 -10.28 7.64 6.83
C ILE A 153 -11.69 7.43 7.37
N LYS A 154 -12.04 6.17 7.65
CA LYS A 154 -13.21 5.86 8.48
C LYS A 154 -12.86 6.37 9.88
N HIS A 155 -13.23 7.61 10.17
CA HIS A 155 -13.77 8.07 11.46
C HIS A 155 -14.19 9.53 11.29
N ASP A 156 -15.50 9.72 11.35
CA ASP A 156 -16.21 10.99 11.49
C ASP A 156 -16.03 12.04 10.38
N HIS A 157 -17.18 12.47 9.87
CA HIS A 157 -17.34 13.79 9.30
C HIS A 157 -16.71 14.81 10.27
N GLU A 158 -15.98 15.80 9.75
CA GLU A 158 -15.14 16.80 10.45
C GLU A 158 -13.66 16.35 10.51
N THR A 159 -12.72 16.79 9.68
CA THR A 159 -12.49 18.12 9.10
C THR A 159 -11.49 18.00 7.92
N CYS A 160 -11.93 18.35 6.71
CA CYS A 160 -11.02 18.83 5.66
C CYS A 160 -11.47 20.24 5.29
N SER A 161 -10.90 21.24 5.96
CA SER A 161 -10.87 22.60 5.44
C SER A 161 -9.59 22.75 4.61
N TRP A 162 -9.81 22.78 3.28
CA TRP A 162 -8.99 23.26 2.16
C TRP A 162 -7.46 23.17 2.26
#